data_AF-A0A3F2RI85-F1
#
_entry.id   AF-A0A3F2RI85-F1
#
_cell.length_a   1.000
_cell.length_b   1.000
_cell.length_c   1.000
_cell.angle_alpha   90.00
_cell.angle_beta   90.00
_cell.angle_gamma   90.00
#
_symmetry.space_group_name_H-M   'P 1'
#
loop_
_entity.id
_entity.type
_entity.pdbx_description
1 polymer ?
#
loop_
_entity_poly.entity_id
_entity_poly.type
_entity_poly.pdbx_seq_one_letter_code
_entity_poly.pdbx_strand_id
1 'polypeptide(L)'
;MHPNLATNTTAEAKPLTKTHVTTAEAEAEAEAEEAATDAKPTGKTSRYLREIDRRDILSRIEQGEKQSALAKEYQVSRAAICNLNKHRDEVLSRKDGNPLAKHPKKPRPKSLKAKYGRSNWGMAPKETEAQDQSGLFEIKSRAAALLLTTLRKKQATVSEFRRSSDRLMRLVMEEALAYVPVKTIEIFLTNQVKSDGVTLEHPPCAISMEPAGCPMLDLFRQMEPDQPTGYVSFGDIPVSPGDSRTLDVQVKVYDARLPPSLNYHNVFLVDHVVTSAELVGAVVRRLQERGAVEAMISLVALMATAEAVEKLHATFPTLKIVVAQVDHGAEELAAASTTGFEDVAEMQSEVTTTDMVLDRLEQVYHGYMPATISMLFPLF
;
A
#
# COMPACT_ATOMS: atom_id res chain seq x y z
N MET A 1 73.05 -38.15 -14.70
CA MET A 1 73.63 -39.45 -14.32
C MET A 1 73.07 -39.86 -12.96
N HIS A 2 72.01 -40.67 -12.97
CA HIS A 2 71.68 -41.58 -11.86
C HIS A 2 72.68 -42.75 -11.90
N PRO A 3 72.97 -43.43 -10.78
CA PRO A 3 72.11 -44.53 -10.27
C PRO A 3 72.13 -44.61 -8.72
N ASN A 4 71.40 -45.45 -7.96
CA ASN A 4 70.70 -46.70 -8.24
C ASN A 4 69.67 -47.00 -7.13
N LEU A 5 68.64 -47.77 -7.47
CA LEU A 5 67.64 -48.38 -6.58
C LEU A 5 68.08 -49.77 -6.10
N ALA A 6 67.62 -50.18 -4.90
CA ALA A 6 67.31 -51.57 -4.49
C ALA A 6 66.43 -51.49 -3.21
N THR A 7 65.12 -51.81 -3.23
CA THR A 7 64.48 -53.12 -2.89
C THR A 7 64.98 -53.70 -1.54
N ASN A 8 64.20 -54.18 -0.56
CA ASN A 8 62.83 -54.69 -0.49
C ASN A 8 62.50 -54.96 1.01
N THR A 9 61.23 -55.27 1.32
CA THR A 9 60.76 -56.20 2.39
C THR A 9 60.07 -55.63 3.64
N THR A 10 58.78 -55.94 3.67
CA THR A 10 57.73 -55.93 4.68
C THR A 10 58.00 -56.88 5.85
N ALA A 11 57.61 -56.49 7.08
CA ALA A 11 57.21 -57.44 8.13
C ALA A 11 56.23 -56.76 9.11
N GLU A 12 54.99 -57.25 9.13
CA GLU A 12 53.95 -56.97 10.13
C GLU A 12 54.23 -57.71 11.45
N ALA A 13 53.86 -57.11 12.59
CA ALA A 13 53.16 -57.77 13.71
C ALA A 13 52.82 -56.78 14.84
N LYS A 14 51.51 -56.62 15.10
CA LYS A 14 50.84 -56.12 16.34
C LYS A 14 50.95 -57.22 17.44
N PRO A 15 50.49 -57.09 18.73
CA PRO A 15 49.60 -56.09 19.35
C PRO A 15 49.86 -55.75 20.85
N LEU A 16 48.91 -54.99 21.44
CA LEU A 16 48.43 -54.99 22.85
C LEU A 16 48.70 -53.74 23.75
N THR A 17 47.63 -52.93 23.86
CA THR A 17 47.00 -52.38 25.08
C THR A 17 47.86 -51.71 26.16
N LYS A 18 47.59 -50.42 26.44
CA LYS A 18 46.84 -49.96 27.62
C LYS A 18 46.60 -48.44 27.60
N THR A 19 45.35 -48.12 27.86
CA THR A 19 44.73 -46.90 28.36
C THR A 19 45.64 -45.97 29.17
N HIS A 20 45.67 -44.68 28.80
CA HIS A 20 45.65 -43.57 29.74
C HIS A 20 45.01 -42.35 29.06
N VAL A 21 43.82 -41.99 29.58
CA VAL A 21 43.08 -40.78 29.29
C VAL A 21 43.84 -39.63 29.93
N THR A 22 44.34 -38.68 29.13
CA THR A 22 44.92 -37.44 29.62
C THR A 22 43.86 -36.36 29.68
N THR A 23 43.64 -35.91 30.90
CA THR A 23 43.03 -34.66 31.37
C THR A 23 43.44 -33.45 30.53
N ALA A 24 42.72 -33.21 29.43
CA ALA A 24 42.77 -31.95 28.66
C ALA A 24 41.40 -31.55 28.07
N GLU A 25 40.37 -32.41 28.19
CA GLU A 25 38.99 -32.11 27.74
C GLU A 25 38.05 -31.71 28.89
N ALA A 26 38.52 -31.73 30.14
CA ALA A 26 37.71 -31.38 31.33
C ALA A 26 37.81 -29.91 31.76
N GLU A 27 38.73 -29.12 31.18
CA GLU A 27 38.89 -27.69 31.51
C GLU A 27 38.25 -26.76 30.46
N ALA A 28 37.76 -27.29 29.34
CA ALA A 28 37.04 -26.51 28.32
C ALA A 28 35.50 -26.54 28.48
N GLU A 29 34.96 -27.45 29.30
CA GLU A 29 33.52 -27.51 29.59
C GLU A 29 33.13 -26.79 30.90
N ALA A 30 34.08 -26.41 31.75
CA ALA A 30 33.81 -25.72 33.01
C ALA A 30 33.66 -24.18 32.89
N GLU A 31 34.21 -23.55 31.85
CA GLU A 31 33.99 -22.11 31.58
C GLU A 31 32.71 -21.82 30.77
N ALA A 32 32.00 -22.87 30.31
CA ALA A 32 30.74 -22.73 29.58
C ALA A 32 29.48 -22.84 30.48
N GLU A 33 29.61 -23.30 31.73
CA GLU A 33 28.47 -23.52 32.64
C GLU A 33 28.32 -22.45 33.75
N GLU A 34 29.30 -21.58 33.96
CA GLU A 34 29.22 -20.48 34.96
C GLU A 34 28.80 -19.11 34.37
N ALA A 35 28.43 -19.06 33.08
CA ALA A 35 27.89 -17.87 32.41
C ALA A 35 26.36 -17.94 32.18
N ALA A 36 25.65 -18.89 32.81
CA ALA A 36 24.25 -19.20 32.53
C ALA A 36 23.27 -19.00 33.71
N THR A 37 23.64 -18.26 34.76
CA THR A 37 22.76 -18.07 35.93
C THR A 37 22.78 -16.67 36.56
N ASP A 38 22.69 -15.59 35.78
CA ASP A 38 22.03 -14.36 36.27
C ASP A 38 21.59 -13.43 35.12
N ALA A 39 20.68 -13.91 34.26
CA ALA A 39 20.00 -13.07 33.29
C ALA A 39 18.53 -12.90 33.71
N LYS A 40 18.27 -11.85 34.50
CA LYS A 40 16.91 -11.33 34.73
C LYS A 40 16.16 -11.24 33.40
N PRO A 41 14.88 -11.65 33.33
CA PRO A 41 14.15 -11.70 32.07
C PRO A 41 14.05 -10.29 31.49
N THR A 42 14.72 -10.08 30.36
CA THR A 42 14.74 -8.82 29.64
C THR A 42 13.33 -8.49 29.15
N GLY A 43 12.85 -7.34 29.64
CA GLY A 43 11.61 -6.63 29.35
C GLY A 43 10.57 -7.29 28.43
N LYS A 44 9.41 -7.63 29.02
CA LYS A 44 8.17 -7.85 28.26
C LYS A 44 7.91 -6.62 27.37
N THR A 45 8.12 -6.73 26.06
CA THR A 45 7.68 -5.72 25.10
C THR A 45 6.16 -5.78 25.08
N SER A 46 5.51 -4.93 25.89
CA SER A 46 4.06 -4.80 25.90
C SER A 46 3.63 -4.17 24.56
N ARG A 47 3.37 -5.02 23.56
CA ARG A 47 2.74 -4.58 22.32
C ARG A 47 1.32 -4.12 22.65
N TYR A 48 1.05 -2.83 22.47
CA TYR A 48 -0.30 -2.30 22.63
C TYR A 48 -1.21 -2.83 21.52
N LEU A 49 -2.27 -3.55 21.91
CA LEU A 49 -3.30 -4.06 20.98
C LEU A 49 -4.00 -2.90 20.26
N ARG A 50 -4.21 -3.03 18.95
CA ARG A 50 -5.02 -2.10 18.16
C ARG A 50 -6.50 -2.35 18.41
N GLU A 51 -7.36 -1.42 18.01
CA GLU A 51 -8.80 -1.58 18.19
C GLU A 51 -9.39 -2.74 17.38
N ILE A 52 -8.83 -2.99 16.19
CA ILE A 52 -9.15 -4.17 15.38
C ILE A 52 -8.76 -5.47 16.09
N ASP A 53 -7.53 -5.56 16.62
CA ASP A 53 -7.06 -6.74 17.35
C ASP A 53 -7.91 -6.97 18.62
N ARG A 54 -8.29 -5.89 19.31
CA ARG A 54 -9.16 -5.96 20.49
C ARG A 54 -10.53 -6.53 20.17
N ARG A 55 -11.16 -6.07 19.07
CA ARG A 55 -12.48 -6.56 18.63
C ARG A 55 -12.41 -8.03 18.20
N ASP A 56 -11.37 -8.40 17.47
CA ASP A 56 -11.12 -9.76 17.01
C ASP A 56 -10.91 -10.73 18.19
N ILE A 57 -10.07 -10.35 19.16
CA ILE A 57 -9.89 -11.11 20.41
C ILE A 57 -11.22 -11.29 21.15
N LEU A 58 -12.04 -10.25 21.27
CA LEU A 58 -13.34 -10.33 21.96
C LEU A 58 -14.31 -11.26 21.23
N SER A 59 -14.36 -11.19 19.90
CA SER A 59 -15.16 -12.09 19.05
C SER A 59 -14.74 -13.55 19.25
N ARG A 60 -13.44 -13.84 19.25
CA ARG A 60 -12.91 -15.20 19.46
C ARG A 60 -13.12 -15.73 20.88
N ILE A 61 -13.11 -14.84 21.89
CA ILE A 61 -13.50 -15.22 23.26
C ILE A 61 -14.99 -15.58 23.33
N GLU A 62 -15.88 -14.85 22.64
CA GLU A 62 -17.30 -15.20 22.54
C GLU A 62 -17.52 -16.56 21.85
N GLN A 63 -16.69 -16.89 20.86
CA GLN A 63 -16.67 -18.19 20.18
C GLN A 63 -16.07 -19.33 21.04
N GLY A 64 -15.63 -19.04 22.27
CA GLY A 64 -15.18 -20.04 23.24
C GLY A 64 -13.68 -20.33 23.23
N GLU A 65 -12.87 -19.54 22.53
CA GLU A 65 -11.42 -19.71 22.54
C GLU A 65 -10.80 -19.36 23.89
N LYS A 66 -9.77 -20.13 24.28
CA LYS A 66 -9.07 -19.91 25.55
C LYS A 66 -8.23 -18.63 25.49
N GLN A 67 -8.45 -17.70 26.42
CA GLN A 67 -7.68 -16.46 26.56
C GLN A 67 -6.15 -16.66 26.62
N SER A 68 -5.68 -17.81 27.12
CA SER A 68 -4.25 -18.14 27.15
C SER A 68 -3.66 -18.46 25.77
N ALA A 69 -4.47 -18.95 24.84
CA ALA A 69 -4.05 -19.18 23.45
C ALA A 69 -3.94 -17.83 22.72
N LEU A 70 -4.99 -17.00 22.82
CA LEU A 70 -5.01 -15.64 22.26
C LEU A 70 -3.89 -14.77 22.82
N ALA A 71 -3.56 -14.86 24.12
CA ALA A 71 -2.44 -14.13 24.70
C ALA A 71 -1.09 -14.47 24.02
N LYS A 72 -0.86 -15.74 23.68
CA LYS A 72 0.35 -16.17 22.96
C LYS A 72 0.35 -15.69 21.51
N GLU A 73 -0.78 -15.82 20.84
CA GLU A 73 -0.96 -15.44 19.43
C GLU A 73 -0.72 -13.94 19.21
N TYR A 74 -1.37 -13.08 20.00
CA TYR A 74 -1.22 -11.62 19.89
C TYR A 74 0.00 -11.08 20.65
N GLN A 75 0.84 -11.96 21.21
CA GLN A 75 2.05 -11.61 21.95
C GLN A 75 1.82 -10.60 23.09
N VAL A 76 0.76 -10.82 23.87
CA VAL A 76 0.40 -9.99 25.03
C VAL A 76 0.21 -10.82 26.29
N SER A 77 0.24 -10.17 27.46
CA SER A 77 0.04 -10.90 28.71
C SER A 77 -1.40 -11.44 28.82
N ARG A 78 -1.57 -12.61 29.47
CA ARG A 78 -2.90 -13.13 29.82
C ARG A 78 -3.73 -12.12 30.63
N ALA A 79 -3.07 -11.32 31.48
CA ALA A 79 -3.71 -10.25 32.22
C ALA A 79 -4.28 -9.15 31.31
N ALA A 80 -3.61 -8.82 30.20
CA ALA A 80 -4.09 -7.85 29.22
C ALA A 80 -5.37 -8.33 28.51
N ILE A 81 -5.42 -9.61 28.10
CA ILE A 81 -6.62 -10.21 27.49
C ILE A 81 -7.77 -10.28 28.50
N CYS A 82 -7.49 -10.66 29.75
CA CYS A 82 -8.50 -10.70 30.80
C CYS A 82 -9.07 -9.30 31.09
N ASN A 83 -8.21 -8.28 31.17
CA ASN A 83 -8.63 -6.89 31.36
C ASN A 83 -9.44 -6.36 30.16
N LEU A 84 -9.06 -6.73 28.93
CA LEU A 84 -9.80 -6.42 27.72
C LEU A 84 -11.22 -7.02 27.76
N ASN A 85 -11.36 -8.29 28.12
CA ASN A 85 -12.66 -8.95 28.22
C ASN A 85 -13.54 -8.35 29.34
N LYS A 86 -12.94 -7.91 30.45
CA LYS A 86 -13.65 -7.21 31.53
C LYS A 86 -14.25 -5.87 31.10
N HIS A 87 -13.63 -5.21 30.12
CA HIS A 87 -14.06 -3.92 29.57
C HIS A 87 -14.58 -4.04 28.13
N ARG A 88 -15.14 -5.20 27.75
CA ARG A 88 -15.60 -5.50 26.39
C ARG A 88 -16.63 -4.49 25.85
N ASP A 89 -17.55 -4.04 26.70
CA ASP A 89 -18.61 -3.10 26.30
C ASP A 89 -18.03 -1.75 25.86
N GLU A 90 -16.95 -1.28 26.51
CA GLU A 90 -16.26 -0.04 26.13
C GLU A 90 -15.60 -0.18 24.75
N VAL A 91 -15.03 -1.34 24.44
CA VAL A 91 -14.41 -1.61 23.13
C VAL A 91 -15.46 -1.75 22.03
N LEU A 92 -16.56 -2.45 22.32
CA LEU A 92 -17.67 -2.65 21.38
C LEU A 92 -18.43 -1.34 21.12
N SER A 93 -18.57 -0.46 22.11
CA SER A 93 -19.18 0.88 21.94
C SER A 93 -18.40 1.78 20.97
N ARG A 94 -17.12 1.48 20.73
CA ARG A 94 -16.26 2.21 19.79
C ARG A 94 -16.18 1.54 18.43
N LYS A 95 -17.20 0.77 18.01
CA LYS A 95 -17.22 0.02 16.74
C LYS A 95 -16.86 0.89 15.52
N ASP A 96 -17.34 2.13 15.50
CA ASP A 96 -17.13 3.09 14.40
C ASP A 96 -15.85 3.95 14.57
N GLY A 97 -15.08 3.74 15.64
CA GLY A 97 -13.80 4.42 15.88
C GLY A 97 -12.65 3.83 15.06
N ASN A 98 -11.56 4.61 14.93
CA ASN A 98 -10.36 4.23 14.17
C ASN A 98 -9.87 2.80 14.55
N PRO A 99 -9.89 1.84 13.62
CA PRO A 99 -9.53 0.44 13.88
C PRO A 99 -8.06 0.25 14.29
N LEU A 100 -7.18 1.21 13.99
CA LEU A 100 -5.75 1.14 14.28
C LEU A 100 -5.35 1.76 15.62
N ALA A 101 -6.31 2.37 16.35
CA ALA A 101 -6.03 3.08 17.58
C ALA A 101 -5.47 2.15 18.68
N LYS A 102 -4.21 2.36 19.06
CA LYS A 102 -3.56 1.65 20.18
C LYS A 102 -3.97 2.21 21.55
N HIS A 103 -4.36 3.48 21.62
CA HIS A 103 -4.80 4.17 22.84
C HIS A 103 -6.06 5.03 22.60
N PRO A 104 -7.24 4.41 22.45
CA PRO A 104 -8.49 5.16 22.34
C PRO A 104 -8.75 5.93 23.64
N LYS A 105 -8.74 7.27 23.56
CA LYS A 105 -9.04 8.14 24.70
C LYS A 105 -10.56 8.18 24.92
N LYS A 106 -10.99 8.12 26.19
CA LYS A 106 -12.38 8.42 26.55
C LYS A 106 -12.72 9.84 26.09
N PRO A 107 -13.85 10.08 25.40
CA PRO A 107 -14.31 11.44 25.13
C PRO A 107 -14.57 12.11 26.48
N ARG A 108 -13.72 13.08 26.86
CA ARG A 108 -13.98 13.92 28.03
C ARG A 108 -15.02 14.98 27.62
N PRO A 109 -16.09 15.21 28.41
CA PRO A 109 -16.96 16.35 28.18
C PRO A 109 -16.12 17.62 28.32
N LYS A 110 -16.00 18.38 27.23
CA LYS A 110 -15.24 19.64 27.22
C LYS A 110 -16.07 20.69 27.96
N SER A 111 -15.65 21.07 29.17
CA SER A 111 -16.13 22.30 29.80
C SER A 111 -15.63 23.50 28.99
N LEU A 112 -16.54 24.23 28.36
CA LEU A 112 -16.25 25.47 27.66
C LEU A 112 -15.68 26.52 28.63
N LYS A 113 -14.37 26.77 28.56
CA LYS A 113 -13.78 28.04 28.98
C LYS A 113 -13.05 28.63 27.78
N ALA A 114 -13.63 29.71 27.25
CA ALA A 114 -13.09 30.46 26.13
C ALA A 114 -11.72 31.06 26.48
N LYS A 115 -10.70 30.75 25.67
CA LYS A 115 -9.47 31.53 25.57
C LYS A 115 -9.35 32.00 24.12
N TYR A 116 -9.51 33.31 23.94
CA TYR A 116 -9.30 34.01 22.68
C TYR A 116 -7.82 33.92 22.27
N GLY A 117 -7.56 33.69 20.98
CA GLY A 117 -6.24 33.85 20.36
C GLY A 117 -5.44 32.57 20.11
N ARG A 118 -5.94 31.68 19.24
CA ARG A 118 -5.12 30.66 18.57
C ARG A 118 -5.51 30.64 17.09
N SER A 119 -4.53 30.76 16.20
CA SER A 119 -4.69 30.49 14.78
C SER A 119 -5.22 29.06 14.63
N ASN A 120 -6.44 28.95 14.13
CA ASN A 120 -7.22 27.73 14.17
C ASN A 120 -6.79 26.78 13.04
N TRP A 121 -5.65 26.11 13.22
CA TRP A 121 -5.30 24.89 12.48
C TRP A 121 -5.93 23.64 13.12
N GLY A 122 -6.82 23.83 14.10
CA GLY A 122 -7.71 22.81 14.63
C GLY A 122 -9.05 22.88 13.91
N MET A 123 -9.33 21.88 13.07
CA MET A 123 -10.61 21.57 12.44
C MET A 123 -11.75 22.54 12.78
N ALA A 124 -11.95 23.54 11.92
CA ALA A 124 -13.33 23.84 11.58
C ALA A 124 -13.81 22.61 10.79
N PRO A 125 -14.94 21.97 11.13
CA PRO A 125 -15.62 21.22 10.10
C PRO A 125 -15.86 22.27 9.01
N LYS A 126 -15.27 22.08 7.83
CA LYS A 126 -16.04 22.48 6.65
C LYS A 126 -17.40 21.83 6.89
N GLU A 127 -18.45 22.63 6.87
CA GLU A 127 -19.78 22.12 6.59
C GLU A 127 -19.68 21.48 5.20
N THR A 128 -19.08 20.30 5.16
CA THR A 128 -19.14 19.44 4.01
C THR A 128 -20.48 18.78 4.17
N GLU A 129 -21.46 19.34 3.47
CA GLU A 129 -22.63 18.62 2.97
C GLU A 129 -22.32 17.13 2.93
N ALA A 130 -23.12 16.34 3.66
CA ALA A 130 -23.03 14.88 3.79
C ALA A 130 -22.07 14.25 2.77
N GLN A 131 -20.79 14.17 3.15
CA GLN A 131 -19.77 13.67 2.26
C GLN A 131 -20.06 12.18 2.12
N ASP A 132 -20.56 11.84 0.94
CA ASP A 132 -20.95 10.50 0.51
C ASP A 132 -19.91 9.48 0.99
N GLN A 133 -20.36 8.41 1.63
CA GLN A 133 -19.50 7.35 2.19
C GLN A 133 -18.86 6.49 1.09
N SER A 134 -18.74 7.00 -0.12
CA SER A 134 -18.37 6.25 -1.32
C SER A 134 -16.87 6.03 -1.48
N GLY A 135 -15.99 6.64 -0.69
CA GLY A 135 -14.54 6.43 -0.82
C GLY A 135 -13.96 6.88 -2.18
N LEU A 136 -14.74 7.55 -3.02
CA LEU A 136 -14.36 8.16 -4.29
C LEU A 136 -14.16 9.66 -4.10
N PHE A 137 -13.01 10.17 -4.55
CA PHE A 137 -12.61 11.56 -4.45
C PHE A 137 -12.22 12.08 -5.84
N GLU A 138 -13.15 12.80 -6.48
CA GLU A 138 -12.92 13.43 -7.77
C GLU A 138 -12.52 14.91 -7.61
N ILE A 139 -11.49 15.36 -8.34
CA ILE A 139 -11.00 16.74 -8.25
C ILE A 139 -11.87 17.70 -9.05
N LYS A 140 -12.70 18.47 -8.34
CA LYS A 140 -13.65 19.42 -8.96
C LYS A 140 -13.08 20.83 -9.20
N SER A 141 -11.77 21.00 -9.18
CA SER A 141 -11.17 22.33 -9.33
C SER A 141 -11.19 22.83 -10.79
N ARG A 142 -11.37 24.15 -10.99
CA ARG A 142 -11.25 24.77 -12.32
C ARG A 142 -9.90 24.49 -12.98
N ALA A 143 -8.83 24.39 -12.18
CA ALA A 143 -7.50 24.07 -12.68
C ALA A 143 -7.47 22.65 -13.27
N ALA A 144 -8.01 21.65 -12.56
CA ALA A 144 -8.12 20.28 -13.07
C ALA A 144 -8.96 20.23 -14.36
N ALA A 145 -10.10 20.91 -14.41
CA ALA A 145 -10.95 20.97 -15.59
C ALA A 145 -10.25 21.56 -16.85
N LEU A 146 -9.43 22.60 -16.68
CA LEU A 146 -8.64 23.18 -17.79
C LEU A 146 -7.56 22.21 -18.29
N LEU A 147 -6.94 21.45 -17.39
CA LEU A 147 -5.91 20.48 -17.72
C LEU A 147 -6.54 19.26 -18.42
N LEU A 148 -7.64 18.73 -17.89
CA LEU A 148 -8.42 17.66 -18.50
C LEU A 148 -8.90 18.02 -19.91
N THR A 149 -9.41 19.24 -20.10
CA THR A 149 -9.75 19.77 -21.43
C THR A 149 -8.56 19.69 -22.40
N THR A 150 -7.34 19.98 -21.93
CA THR A 150 -6.13 19.88 -22.77
C THR A 150 -5.77 18.43 -23.07
N LEU A 151 -5.91 17.52 -22.12
CA LEU A 151 -5.67 16.08 -22.32
C LEU A 151 -6.62 15.48 -23.36
N ARG A 152 -7.88 15.91 -23.35
CA ARG A 152 -8.93 15.45 -24.29
C ARG A 152 -8.83 16.08 -25.68
N LYS A 153 -8.13 17.21 -25.81
CA LYS A 153 -8.02 17.93 -27.08
C LYS A 153 -7.17 17.12 -28.07
N LYS A 154 -7.80 16.55 -29.09
CA LYS A 154 -7.13 15.78 -30.18
C LYS A 154 -5.93 16.53 -30.80
N GLN A 155 -6.04 17.85 -30.93
CA GLN A 155 -5.04 18.72 -31.55
C GLN A 155 -4.01 19.32 -30.57
N ALA A 156 -3.92 18.85 -29.32
CA ALA A 156 -2.91 19.34 -28.37
C ALA A 156 -1.49 18.96 -28.84
N THR A 157 -0.55 19.90 -28.82
CA THR A 157 0.84 19.54 -29.11
C THR A 157 1.40 18.62 -28.02
N VAL A 158 2.45 17.84 -28.32
CA VAL A 158 3.13 16.96 -27.34
C VAL A 158 3.54 17.75 -26.09
N SER A 159 4.06 18.96 -26.27
CA SER A 159 4.47 19.84 -25.18
C SER A 159 3.30 20.35 -24.34
N GLU A 160 2.17 20.70 -24.96
CA GLU A 160 0.95 21.11 -24.24
C GLU A 160 0.36 19.95 -23.45
N PHE A 161 0.33 18.75 -24.04
CA PHE A 161 -0.17 17.55 -23.40
C PHE A 161 0.69 17.21 -22.18
N ARG A 162 2.01 17.02 -22.38
CA ARG A 162 2.96 16.71 -21.29
C ARG A 162 2.87 17.71 -20.15
N ARG A 163 2.89 19.01 -20.47
CA ARG A 163 2.77 20.07 -19.45
C ARG A 163 1.45 19.97 -18.68
N SER A 164 0.37 19.61 -19.36
CA SER A 164 -0.95 19.55 -18.73
C SER A 164 -1.12 18.27 -17.89
N SER A 165 -0.61 17.14 -18.38
CA SER A 165 -0.64 15.87 -17.67
C SER A 165 0.26 15.92 -16.43
N ASP A 166 1.50 16.41 -16.53
CA ASP A 166 2.40 16.57 -15.37
C ASP A 166 1.75 17.42 -14.26
N ARG A 167 1.07 18.51 -14.65
CA ARG A 167 0.35 19.37 -13.70
C ARG A 167 -0.85 18.67 -13.10
N LEU A 168 -1.59 17.90 -13.88
CA LEU A 168 -2.76 17.18 -13.39
C LEU A 168 -2.34 16.05 -12.44
N MET A 169 -1.31 15.28 -12.78
CA MET A 169 -0.72 14.25 -11.93
C MET A 169 -0.33 14.83 -10.56
N ARG A 170 0.29 16.03 -10.54
CA ARG A 170 0.62 16.72 -9.28
C ARG A 170 -0.61 17.11 -8.47
N LEU A 171 -1.67 17.61 -9.11
CA LEU A 171 -2.91 17.92 -8.40
C LEU A 171 -3.53 16.67 -7.78
N VAL A 172 -3.60 15.55 -8.52
CA VAL A 172 -4.17 14.30 -8.01
C VAL A 172 -3.31 13.71 -6.89
N MET A 173 -2.00 13.75 -7.02
CA MET A 173 -1.10 13.26 -5.97
C MET A 173 -1.21 14.07 -4.68
N GLU A 174 -1.23 15.41 -4.76
CA GLU A 174 -1.40 16.30 -3.60
C GLU A 174 -2.77 16.09 -2.94
N GLU A 175 -3.83 15.94 -3.73
CA GLU A 175 -5.16 15.63 -3.21
C GLU A 175 -5.18 14.27 -2.50
N ALA A 176 -4.51 13.26 -3.05
CA ALA A 176 -4.41 11.95 -2.42
C ALA A 176 -3.66 12.00 -1.08
N LEU A 177 -2.57 12.79 -0.99
CA LEU A 177 -1.83 13.02 0.26
C LEU A 177 -2.68 13.73 1.32
N ALA A 178 -3.61 14.60 0.91
CA ALA A 178 -4.52 15.29 1.83
C ALA A 178 -5.48 14.36 2.58
N TYR A 179 -5.77 13.16 2.05
CA TYR A 179 -6.60 12.13 2.70
C TYR A 179 -5.81 11.19 3.62
N VAL A 180 -4.51 11.43 3.81
CA VAL A 180 -3.70 10.67 4.76
C VAL A 180 -3.98 11.13 6.19
N PRO A 181 -4.22 10.20 7.15
CA PRO A 181 -4.41 10.57 8.54
C PRO A 181 -3.22 11.36 9.11
N VAL A 182 -3.51 12.47 9.79
CA VAL A 182 -2.54 13.32 10.46
C VAL A 182 -2.72 13.30 11.98
N LYS A 183 -1.63 13.55 12.70
CA LYS A 183 -1.62 13.77 14.14
C LYS A 183 -1.05 15.15 14.46
N THR A 184 -1.56 15.77 15.52
CA THR A 184 -1.04 17.04 16.03
C THR A 184 0.30 16.83 16.72
N ILE A 185 1.24 17.72 16.47
CA ILE A 185 2.55 17.77 17.13
C ILE A 185 2.79 19.17 17.70
N GLU A 186 3.61 19.25 18.75
CA GLU A 186 4.15 20.53 19.21
C GLU A 186 5.44 20.82 18.44
N ILE A 187 5.53 22.01 17.85
CA ILE A 187 6.75 22.54 17.25
C ILE A 187 7.22 23.74 18.06
N PHE A 188 8.52 23.98 18.05
CA PHE A 188 9.13 25.17 18.63
C PHE A 188 9.58 26.09 17.51
N LEU A 189 9.03 27.30 17.51
CA LEU A 189 9.47 28.36 16.59
C LEU A 189 10.88 28.83 16.97
N THR A 190 11.55 29.57 16.09
CA THR A 190 12.92 30.07 16.32
C THR A 190 13.04 30.89 17.61
N ASN A 191 11.98 31.60 17.99
CA ASN A 191 11.89 32.35 19.24
C ASN A 191 11.52 31.48 20.47
N GLN A 192 11.62 30.15 20.36
CA GLN A 192 11.28 29.16 21.40
C GLN A 192 9.81 29.18 21.83
N VAL A 193 8.93 29.85 21.09
CA VAL A 193 7.48 29.81 21.35
C VAL A 193 6.90 28.50 20.82
N LYS A 194 6.14 27.82 21.68
CA LYS A 194 5.38 26.62 21.28
C LYS A 194 4.30 26.99 20.28
N SER A 195 4.24 26.25 19.18
CA SER A 195 3.15 26.29 18.20
C SER A 195 2.65 24.87 17.92
N ASP A 196 1.37 24.76 17.61
CA ASP A 196 0.79 23.49 17.18
C ASP A 196 1.08 23.31 15.68
N GLY A 197 1.42 22.08 15.28
CA GLY A 197 1.59 21.66 13.89
C GLY A 197 0.94 20.31 13.64
N VAL A 198 1.06 19.81 12.41
CA VAL A 198 0.56 18.48 12.02
C VAL A 198 1.65 17.69 11.33
N THR A 199 1.56 16.37 11.45
CA THR A 199 2.42 15.42 10.73
C THR A 199 1.60 14.18 10.38
N LEU A 200 2.02 13.42 9.38
CA LEU A 200 1.37 12.17 9.01
C LEU A 200 1.43 11.17 10.18
N GLU A 201 0.35 10.40 10.38
CA GLU A 201 0.33 9.35 11.40
C GLU A 201 1.26 8.19 11.01
N HIS A 202 1.27 7.88 9.70
CA HIS A 202 2.06 6.83 9.06
C HIS A 202 2.74 7.39 7.79
N PRO A 203 3.98 6.97 7.48
CA PRO A 203 4.67 7.38 6.26
C PRO A 203 3.94 6.90 4.99
N PRO A 204 3.97 7.66 3.88
CA PRO A 204 3.43 7.20 2.61
C PRO A 204 4.43 6.30 1.87
N CYS A 205 3.95 5.50 0.93
CA CYS A 205 4.77 4.81 -0.06
C CYS A 205 4.02 4.74 -1.39
N ALA A 206 4.71 4.77 -2.52
CA ALA A 206 4.07 4.71 -3.83
C ALA A 206 4.44 3.44 -4.59
N ILE A 207 3.44 2.81 -5.19
CA ILE A 207 3.58 1.60 -5.99
C ILE A 207 2.91 1.88 -7.33
N SER A 208 3.68 1.84 -8.40
CA SER A 208 3.17 2.01 -9.76
C SER A 208 2.53 0.73 -10.27
N MET A 209 1.38 0.84 -10.94
CA MET A 209 0.78 -0.24 -11.74
C MET A 209 1.53 -0.47 -13.05
N GLU A 210 2.20 0.57 -13.56
CA GLU A 210 3.06 0.50 -14.73
C GLU A 210 4.51 0.11 -14.36
N PRO A 211 5.28 -0.48 -15.29
CA PRO A 211 6.70 -0.77 -15.11
C PRO A 211 7.56 0.48 -14.79
N ALA A 212 8.85 0.25 -14.51
CA ALA A 212 9.80 1.33 -14.26
C ALA A 212 9.80 2.37 -15.41
N GLY A 213 9.57 3.64 -15.06
CA GLY A 213 9.42 4.74 -16.02
C GLY A 213 8.11 5.52 -15.89
N CYS A 214 7.19 5.08 -15.02
CA CYS A 214 5.94 5.79 -14.74
C CYS A 214 6.18 7.23 -14.22
N PRO A 215 5.69 8.27 -14.92
CA PRO A 215 5.81 9.67 -14.52
C PRO A 215 5.20 9.99 -13.16
N MET A 216 4.09 9.33 -12.79
CA MET A 216 3.46 9.52 -11.48
C MET A 216 4.34 9.02 -10.34
N LEU A 217 5.12 7.96 -10.56
CA LEU A 217 6.06 7.45 -9.57
C LEU A 217 7.28 8.39 -9.41
N ASP A 218 7.77 8.96 -10.52
CA ASP A 218 8.84 9.96 -10.49
C ASP A 218 8.40 11.27 -9.84
N LEU A 219 7.17 11.69 -10.10
CA LEU A 219 6.53 12.80 -9.41
C LEU A 219 6.46 12.55 -7.90
N PHE A 220 6.02 11.37 -7.46
CA PHE A 220 5.99 11.02 -6.04
C PHE A 220 7.39 11.11 -5.41
N ARG A 221 8.43 10.61 -6.08
CA ARG A 221 9.83 10.72 -5.61
C ARG A 221 10.32 12.15 -5.46
N GLN A 222 9.81 13.08 -6.27
CA GLN A 222 10.12 14.50 -6.13
C GLN A 222 9.40 15.15 -4.95
N MET A 223 8.19 14.69 -4.64
CA MET A 223 7.36 15.20 -3.54
C MET A 223 7.80 14.63 -2.19
N GLU A 224 8.11 13.35 -2.18
CA GLU A 224 8.39 12.54 -0.99
C GLU A 224 9.71 11.75 -1.17
N PRO A 225 10.87 12.45 -1.18
CA PRO A 225 12.16 11.87 -1.58
C PRO A 225 12.67 10.75 -0.67
N ASP A 226 12.30 10.80 0.61
CA ASP A 226 12.72 9.81 1.61
C ASP A 226 11.78 8.59 1.66
N GLN A 227 10.69 8.61 0.89
CA GLN A 227 9.64 7.61 0.98
C GLN A 227 9.87 6.45 0.00
N PRO A 228 9.52 5.23 0.41
CA PRO A 228 9.77 4.05 -0.39
C PRO A 228 8.87 4.01 -1.63
N THR A 229 9.44 3.49 -2.73
CA THR A 229 8.73 3.35 -4.00
C THR A 229 8.98 1.98 -4.64
N GLY A 230 7.97 1.41 -5.26
CA GLY A 230 8.10 0.21 -6.09
C GLY A 230 7.18 0.25 -7.31
N TYR A 231 7.16 -0.84 -8.07
CA TYR A 231 6.25 -1.01 -9.19
C TYR A 231 5.80 -2.45 -9.29
N VAL A 232 4.64 -2.65 -9.89
CA VAL A 232 4.08 -3.94 -10.23
C VAL A 232 4.59 -4.37 -11.59
N SER A 233 4.80 -5.67 -11.73
CA SER A 233 4.91 -6.35 -13.01
C SER A 233 3.95 -7.51 -13.00
N PHE A 234 3.25 -7.65 -14.12
CA PHE A 234 2.36 -8.75 -14.38
C PHE A 234 3.16 -9.80 -15.15
N GLY A 235 3.30 -11.01 -14.57
CA GLY A 235 3.87 -12.15 -15.27
C GLY A 235 2.92 -12.67 -16.36
N ASP A 236 3.45 -13.49 -17.27
CA ASP A 236 2.67 -14.10 -18.34
C ASP A 236 1.41 -14.78 -17.78
N ILE A 237 0.25 -14.39 -18.32
CA ILE A 237 -1.02 -15.03 -18.00
C ILE A 237 -0.97 -16.43 -18.63
N PRO A 238 -0.97 -17.54 -17.87
CA PRO A 238 -1.13 -18.84 -18.47
C PRO A 238 -2.57 -18.90 -19.02
N VAL A 239 -2.71 -18.72 -20.33
CA VAL A 239 -3.95 -19.05 -21.02
C VAL A 239 -4.04 -20.58 -21.07
N SER A 240 -4.45 -21.19 -19.95
CA SER A 240 -4.90 -22.58 -19.96
C SER A 240 -6.34 -22.58 -20.49
N PRO A 241 -6.61 -23.15 -21.68
CA PRO A 241 -7.95 -23.25 -22.20
C PRO A 241 -8.69 -24.34 -21.42
N GLY A 242 -9.36 -23.97 -20.32
CA GLY A 242 -10.13 -24.96 -19.57
C GLY A 242 -10.71 -24.53 -18.23
N ASP A 243 -10.13 -23.55 -17.54
CA ASP A 243 -10.65 -23.13 -16.22
C ASP A 243 -11.17 -21.69 -16.25
N SER A 244 -12.48 -21.60 -16.38
CA SER A 244 -13.22 -20.39 -16.04
C SER A 244 -13.22 -20.27 -14.52
N ARG A 245 -12.23 -19.57 -13.95
CA ARG A 245 -12.29 -18.80 -12.68
C ARG A 245 -10.89 -18.31 -12.34
N THR A 246 -10.80 -17.01 -12.04
CA THR A 246 -9.62 -16.23 -11.65
C THR A 246 -8.52 -16.13 -12.72
N LEU A 247 -8.43 -14.97 -13.37
CA LEU A 247 -7.16 -14.53 -13.97
C LEU A 247 -6.11 -14.57 -12.86
N ASP A 248 -5.29 -15.61 -12.84
CA ASP A 248 -4.13 -15.72 -11.94
C ASP A 248 -3.03 -14.79 -12.48
N VAL A 249 -3.30 -13.50 -12.36
CA VAL A 249 -2.36 -12.45 -12.71
C VAL A 249 -1.20 -12.57 -11.72
N GLN A 250 -0.06 -13.05 -12.20
CA GLN A 250 1.14 -13.13 -11.37
C GLN A 250 1.70 -11.73 -11.14
N VAL A 251 1.22 -11.07 -10.09
CA VAL A 251 1.70 -9.77 -9.66
C VAL A 251 3.01 -9.94 -8.88
N LYS A 252 4.11 -9.54 -9.51
CA LYS A 252 5.40 -9.35 -8.85
C LYS A 252 5.57 -7.87 -8.54
N VAL A 253 5.72 -7.54 -7.27
CA VAL A 253 6.11 -6.18 -6.87
C VAL A 253 7.63 -6.13 -6.84
N TYR A 254 8.21 -5.38 -7.79
CA TYR A 254 9.63 -5.14 -7.90
C TYR A 254 10.04 -3.93 -7.07
N ASP A 255 11.12 -4.14 -6.32
CA ASP A 255 11.16 -3.55 -5.00
C ASP A 255 12.58 -3.43 -4.45
N ALA A 256 13.33 -2.45 -4.95
CA ALA A 256 14.64 -2.15 -4.35
C ALA A 256 14.52 -1.34 -3.04
N ARG A 257 13.35 -0.75 -2.74
CA ARG A 257 13.21 0.28 -1.68
C ARG A 257 11.95 0.20 -0.81
N LEU A 258 10.93 -0.58 -1.16
CA LEU A 258 9.78 -0.81 -0.27
C LEU A 258 10.19 -1.68 0.93
N PRO A 259 9.53 -1.44 2.07
CA PRO A 259 9.73 -2.26 3.26
C PRO A 259 9.20 -3.70 3.02
N PRO A 260 9.74 -4.69 3.75
CA PRO A 260 9.24 -6.06 3.70
C PRO A 260 7.78 -6.20 4.17
N SER A 261 7.24 -5.19 4.86
CA SER A 261 5.84 -5.14 5.27
C SER A 261 5.24 -3.74 5.14
N LEU A 262 4.00 -3.69 4.66
CA LEU A 262 3.22 -2.47 4.44
C LEU A 262 2.27 -2.12 5.61
N ASN A 263 2.32 -2.86 6.72
CA ASN A 263 1.44 -2.73 7.91
C ASN A 263 1.45 -1.35 8.59
N TYR A 264 2.37 -0.46 8.23
CA TYR A 264 2.54 0.87 8.82
C TYR A 264 2.71 1.97 7.75
N HIS A 265 2.29 1.71 6.50
CA HIS A 265 2.44 2.67 5.40
C HIS A 265 1.09 3.03 4.81
N ASN A 266 0.92 4.31 4.42
CA ASN A 266 -0.16 4.70 3.52
C ASN A 266 0.27 4.39 2.09
N VAL A 267 -0.42 3.45 1.44
CA VAL A 267 -0.01 2.90 0.15
C VAL A 267 -0.72 3.65 -0.96
N PHE A 268 0.04 4.35 -1.79
CA PHE A 268 -0.43 5.00 -3.00
C PHE A 268 -0.23 4.07 -4.17
N LEU A 269 -1.32 3.47 -4.65
CA LEU A 269 -1.31 2.68 -5.88
C LEU A 269 -1.54 3.64 -7.04
N VAL A 270 -0.52 3.90 -7.85
CA VAL A 270 -0.54 4.95 -8.87
C VAL A 270 -0.67 4.34 -10.25
N ASP A 271 -1.55 4.91 -11.07
CA ASP A 271 -1.79 4.55 -12.46
C ASP A 271 -2.27 5.78 -13.22
N HIS A 272 -2.13 5.85 -14.54
CA HIS A 272 -2.66 6.99 -15.29
C HIS A 272 -4.16 6.87 -15.52
N VAL A 273 -4.60 5.70 -15.97
CA VAL A 273 -5.98 5.43 -16.38
C VAL A 273 -6.40 4.07 -15.86
N VAL A 274 -7.50 4.03 -15.10
CA VAL A 274 -8.02 2.78 -14.53
C VAL A 274 -9.26 2.34 -15.29
N THR A 275 -9.11 1.29 -16.09
CA THR A 275 -10.22 0.67 -16.85
C THR A 275 -10.58 -0.74 -16.34
N SER A 276 -9.64 -1.48 -15.74
CA SER A 276 -9.86 -2.84 -15.23
C SER A 276 -9.79 -2.91 -13.71
N ALA A 277 -10.94 -3.17 -13.09
CA ALA A 277 -11.05 -3.44 -11.66
C ALA A 277 -10.36 -4.75 -11.26
N GLU A 278 -10.31 -5.73 -12.16
CA GLU A 278 -9.74 -7.05 -11.92
C GLU A 278 -8.23 -6.97 -11.70
N LEU A 279 -7.52 -6.19 -12.54
CA LEU A 279 -6.08 -5.95 -12.40
C LEU A 279 -5.75 -5.21 -11.11
N VAL A 280 -6.42 -4.09 -10.86
CA VAL A 280 -6.24 -3.31 -9.62
C VAL A 280 -6.55 -4.19 -8.41
N GLY A 281 -7.63 -4.96 -8.45
CA GLY A 281 -8.03 -5.85 -7.36
C GLY A 281 -7.03 -6.97 -7.08
N ALA A 282 -6.42 -7.56 -8.12
CA ALA A 282 -5.32 -8.51 -7.95
C ALA A 282 -4.13 -7.88 -7.23
N VAL A 283 -3.76 -6.65 -7.61
CA VAL A 283 -2.66 -5.93 -6.96
C VAL A 283 -3.00 -5.60 -5.51
N VAL A 284 -4.20 -5.07 -5.23
CA VAL A 284 -4.63 -4.75 -3.86
C VAL A 284 -4.54 -5.97 -2.94
N ARG A 285 -5.00 -7.16 -3.38
CA ARG A 285 -4.86 -8.40 -2.59
C ARG A 285 -3.41 -8.74 -2.29
N ARG A 286 -2.52 -8.58 -3.27
CA ARG A 286 -1.08 -8.84 -3.10
C ARG A 286 -0.40 -7.84 -2.18
N LEU A 287 -0.87 -6.59 -2.15
CA LEU A 287 -0.44 -5.60 -1.17
C LEU A 287 -0.94 -5.97 0.24
N GLN A 288 -2.18 -6.45 0.37
CA GLN A 288 -2.73 -6.94 1.66
C GLN A 288 -1.96 -8.14 2.20
N GLU A 289 -1.52 -9.07 1.35
CA GLU A 289 -0.66 -10.19 1.74
C GLU A 289 0.70 -9.72 2.29
N ARG A 290 1.21 -8.57 1.82
CA ARG A 290 2.40 -7.89 2.39
C ARG A 290 2.08 -7.03 3.62
N GLY A 291 0.84 -7.03 4.08
CA GLY A 291 0.36 -6.31 5.26
C GLY A 291 -0.23 -4.93 5.00
N ALA A 292 -0.51 -4.54 3.75
CA ALA A 292 -1.23 -3.29 3.51
C ALA A 292 -2.64 -3.38 4.10
N VAL A 293 -3.08 -2.32 4.79
CA VAL A 293 -4.45 -2.23 5.33
C VAL A 293 -5.31 -1.52 4.29
N GLU A 294 -6.44 -2.11 3.89
CA GLU A 294 -7.30 -1.59 2.81
C GLU A 294 -7.64 -0.10 2.96
N ALA A 295 -8.06 0.35 4.16
CA ALA A 295 -8.37 1.75 4.45
C ALA A 295 -7.17 2.73 4.36
N MET A 296 -5.95 2.19 4.28
CA MET A 296 -4.70 2.93 4.08
C MET A 296 -4.17 2.81 2.64
N ILE A 297 -4.91 2.16 1.75
CA ILE A 297 -4.60 2.12 0.32
C ILE A 297 -5.41 3.22 -0.38
N SER A 298 -4.72 4.03 -1.17
CA SER A 298 -5.30 5.02 -2.07
C SER A 298 -4.92 4.67 -3.51
N LEU A 299 -5.90 4.34 -4.33
CA LEU A 299 -5.75 4.28 -5.79
C LEU A 299 -5.77 5.70 -6.33
N VAL A 300 -4.72 6.10 -7.06
CA VAL A 300 -4.52 7.45 -7.55
C VAL A 300 -4.37 7.42 -9.06
N ALA A 301 -5.30 8.05 -9.78
CA ALA A 301 -5.27 8.07 -11.24
C ALA A 301 -5.75 9.39 -11.85
N LEU A 302 -5.41 9.65 -13.11
CA LEU A 302 -5.97 10.79 -13.84
C LEU A 302 -7.42 10.52 -14.19
N MET A 303 -7.69 9.33 -14.73
CA MET A 303 -9.02 8.93 -15.18
C MET A 303 -9.36 7.53 -14.68
N ALA A 304 -10.62 7.26 -14.40
CA ALA A 304 -11.12 5.92 -14.12
C ALA A 304 -12.49 5.73 -14.77
N THR A 305 -12.81 4.52 -15.23
CA THR A 305 -14.18 4.23 -15.69
C THR A 305 -15.11 4.02 -14.50
N ALA A 306 -16.38 4.42 -14.63
CA ALA A 306 -17.39 4.22 -13.60
C ALA A 306 -17.54 2.73 -13.23
N GLU A 307 -17.51 1.84 -14.23
CA GLU A 307 -17.56 0.40 -14.03
C GLU A 307 -16.40 -0.10 -13.15
N ALA A 308 -15.18 0.38 -13.39
CA ALA A 308 -14.03 -0.03 -12.60
C ALA A 308 -14.15 0.43 -11.14
N VAL A 309 -14.60 1.67 -10.92
CA VAL A 309 -14.84 2.23 -9.58
C VAL A 309 -15.88 1.40 -8.83
N GLU A 310 -17.04 1.13 -9.45
CA GLU A 310 -18.13 0.37 -8.83
C GLU A 310 -17.69 -1.04 -8.41
N LYS A 311 -17.02 -1.76 -9.31
CA LYS A 311 -16.49 -3.11 -9.02
C LYS A 311 -15.43 -3.10 -7.93
N LEU A 312 -14.56 -2.08 -7.92
CA LEU A 312 -13.52 -1.94 -6.90
C LEU A 312 -14.13 -1.68 -5.52
N HIS A 313 -15.09 -0.77 -5.40
CA HIS A 313 -15.76 -0.52 -4.12
C HIS A 313 -16.66 -1.66 -3.67
N ALA A 314 -17.26 -2.41 -4.59
CA ALA A 314 -17.97 -3.65 -4.26
C ALA A 314 -17.04 -4.70 -3.63
N THR A 315 -15.76 -4.71 -4.01
CA THR A 315 -14.76 -5.69 -3.53
C THR A 315 -13.94 -5.17 -2.34
N PHE A 316 -13.61 -3.88 -2.33
CA PHE A 316 -12.76 -3.18 -1.36
C PHE A 316 -13.46 -1.90 -0.88
N PRO A 317 -14.45 -2.00 0.01
CA PRO A 317 -15.32 -0.88 0.40
C PRO A 317 -14.61 0.25 1.15
N THR A 318 -13.41 0.01 1.69
CA THR A 318 -12.61 1.02 2.39
C THR A 318 -11.44 1.57 1.55
N LEU A 319 -11.26 1.07 0.32
CA LEU A 319 -10.28 1.58 -0.63
C LEU A 319 -10.63 3.02 -1.03
N LYS A 320 -9.66 3.92 -0.92
CA LYS A 320 -9.82 5.30 -1.40
C LYS A 320 -9.48 5.35 -2.87
N ILE A 321 -10.33 5.95 -3.70
CA ILE A 321 -10.08 6.17 -5.12
C ILE A 321 -10.01 7.68 -5.32
N VAL A 322 -8.85 8.20 -5.69
CA VAL A 322 -8.61 9.63 -5.92
C VAL A 322 -8.32 9.83 -7.39
N VAL A 323 -9.21 10.54 -8.08
CA VAL A 323 -9.15 10.70 -9.54
C VAL A 323 -9.35 12.14 -9.96
N ALA A 324 -8.78 12.54 -11.10
CA ALA A 324 -9.16 13.82 -11.70
C ALA A 324 -10.54 13.75 -12.34
N GLN A 325 -10.91 12.59 -12.92
CA GLN A 325 -12.20 12.40 -13.56
C GLN A 325 -12.67 10.95 -13.55
N VAL A 326 -13.97 10.74 -13.34
CA VAL A 326 -14.64 9.47 -13.66
C VAL A 326 -15.27 9.56 -15.06
N ASP A 327 -15.00 8.58 -15.91
CA ASP A 327 -15.63 8.45 -17.22
C ASP A 327 -16.84 7.51 -17.13
N HIS A 328 -18.01 8.04 -17.50
CA HIS A 328 -19.27 7.30 -17.54
C HIS A 328 -19.57 6.71 -18.92
N GLY A 329 -18.66 6.83 -19.88
CA GLY A 329 -18.73 6.14 -21.19
C GLY A 329 -19.81 6.66 -22.15
N ALA A 330 -20.65 7.62 -21.77
CA ALA A 330 -21.86 7.94 -22.55
C ALA A 330 -22.39 9.40 -22.45
N GLU A 331 -21.56 10.43 -22.26
CA GLU A 331 -22.06 11.83 -22.20
C GLU A 331 -21.45 12.80 -23.22
N GLU A 332 -20.61 12.36 -24.16
CA GLU A 332 -20.03 13.26 -25.18
C GLU A 332 -20.83 13.27 -26.51
N LEU A 333 -21.78 12.33 -26.70
CA LEU A 333 -22.62 12.23 -27.92
C LEU A 333 -23.99 12.92 -27.83
N ALA A 334 -24.46 13.29 -26.63
CA ALA A 334 -25.78 13.92 -26.49
C ALA A 334 -25.80 15.42 -26.89
N ALA A 335 -24.63 16.08 -26.97
CA ALA A 335 -24.55 17.47 -27.39
C ALA A 335 -24.33 17.66 -28.90
N ALA A 336 -23.99 16.61 -29.65
CA ALA A 336 -23.68 16.68 -31.08
C ALA A 336 -24.79 16.12 -32.00
N SER A 337 -25.79 15.44 -31.45
CA SER A 337 -26.87 14.81 -32.23
C SER A 337 -28.15 15.66 -32.23
N THR A 338 -28.06 16.87 -32.79
CA THR A 338 -29.24 17.61 -33.28
C THR A 338 -29.10 17.97 -34.76
N THR A 339 -28.58 17.06 -35.57
CA THR A 339 -28.72 17.11 -37.03
C THR A 339 -28.83 15.68 -37.53
N GLY A 340 -30.02 15.28 -37.93
CA GLY A 340 -30.30 13.91 -38.36
C GLY A 340 -29.58 13.55 -39.65
N PHE A 341 -29.23 12.27 -39.77
CA PHE A 341 -29.37 11.42 -40.95
C PHE A 341 -29.14 9.97 -40.48
N GLU A 342 -29.99 9.05 -40.95
CA GLU A 342 -29.98 7.62 -40.65
C GLU A 342 -28.86 6.87 -41.40
N ASP A 343 -28.52 5.69 -40.86
CA ASP A 343 -27.64 4.61 -41.34
C ASP A 343 -26.12 4.84 -41.35
N VAL A 344 -25.37 4.12 -40.50
CA VAL A 344 -24.80 2.79 -40.78
C VAL A 344 -24.40 2.13 -39.45
N ALA A 345 -24.97 0.95 -39.18
CA ALA A 345 -24.48 0.05 -38.14
C ALA A 345 -23.17 -0.60 -38.61
N GLU A 346 -22.02 -0.02 -38.23
CA GLU A 346 -20.74 -0.70 -38.23
C GLU A 346 -20.30 -0.91 -36.79
N MET A 347 -20.05 -2.17 -36.44
CA MET A 347 -19.56 -2.63 -35.15
C MET A 347 -18.05 -2.34 -35.05
N GLN A 348 -17.68 -1.05 -35.12
CA GLN A 348 -16.38 -0.55 -34.68
C GLN A 348 -16.56 -0.16 -33.22
N SER A 349 -15.76 -0.72 -32.31
CA SER A 349 -15.69 -0.22 -30.94
C SER A 349 -15.28 1.25 -31.02
N GLU A 350 -16.22 2.17 -30.81
CA GLU A 350 -15.90 3.61 -30.79
C GLU A 350 -14.83 3.84 -29.73
N VAL A 351 -13.64 4.28 -30.17
CA VAL A 351 -12.51 4.57 -29.28
C VAL A 351 -12.96 5.63 -28.28
N THR A 352 -12.98 5.29 -27.00
CA THR A 352 -13.48 6.19 -25.97
C THR A 352 -12.52 7.37 -25.77
N THR A 353 -13.01 8.49 -25.25
CA THR A 353 -12.15 9.62 -24.87
C THR A 353 -11.06 9.18 -23.88
N THR A 354 -11.36 8.20 -23.03
CA THR A 354 -10.40 7.58 -22.10
C THR A 354 -9.30 6.81 -22.83
N ASP A 355 -9.64 5.99 -23.82
CA ASP A 355 -8.66 5.26 -24.64
C ASP A 355 -7.75 6.23 -25.41
N MET A 356 -8.31 7.30 -25.97
CA MET A 356 -7.54 8.33 -26.65
C MET A 356 -6.51 9.02 -25.75
N VAL A 357 -6.86 9.24 -24.48
CA VAL A 357 -5.95 9.85 -23.50
C VAL A 357 -4.87 8.86 -23.09
N LEU A 358 -5.23 7.59 -22.89
CA LEU A 358 -4.30 6.51 -22.56
C LEU A 358 -3.23 6.34 -23.67
N ASP A 359 -3.64 6.19 -24.93
CA ASP A 359 -2.73 6.09 -26.08
C ASP A 359 -1.74 7.26 -26.13
N ARG A 360 -2.23 8.47 -25.80
CA ARG A 360 -1.41 9.68 -25.84
C ARG A 360 -0.43 9.75 -24.67
N LEU A 361 -0.80 9.26 -23.50
CA LEU A 361 0.12 9.11 -22.36
C LEU A 361 1.26 8.15 -22.72
N GLU A 362 0.93 7.01 -23.33
CA GLU A 362 1.93 6.05 -23.82
C GLU A 362 2.88 6.68 -24.84
N GLN A 363 2.34 7.36 -25.84
CA GLN A 363 3.14 8.06 -26.86
C GLN A 363 4.11 9.09 -26.23
N VAL A 364 3.65 9.85 -25.23
CA VAL A 364 4.40 10.98 -24.65
C VAL A 364 5.45 10.54 -23.63
N TYR A 365 5.20 9.46 -22.88
CA TYR A 365 6.07 9.05 -21.77
C TYR A 365 6.85 7.76 -22.04
N HIS A 366 6.34 6.85 -22.87
CA HIS A 366 7.01 5.59 -23.18
C HIS A 366 7.67 5.59 -24.58
N GLY A 367 7.35 6.59 -25.42
CA GLY A 367 7.76 6.59 -26.83
C GLY A 367 6.89 5.61 -27.62
N TYR A 368 6.64 5.91 -28.90
CA TYR A 368 5.66 5.18 -29.72
C TYR A 368 5.99 3.68 -29.83
N MET A 369 5.22 2.83 -29.15
CA MET A 369 4.96 1.46 -29.56
C MET A 369 3.54 1.49 -30.14
N PRO A 370 3.34 1.40 -31.47
CA PRO A 370 2.00 1.41 -32.01
C PRO A 370 1.18 0.31 -31.33
N ALA A 371 -0.04 0.64 -30.92
CA ALA A 371 -1.06 -0.29 -30.47
C ALA A 371 -1.42 -1.28 -31.59
N THR A 372 -0.51 -2.21 -31.85
CA THR A 372 -0.87 -3.48 -32.45
C THR A 372 -1.24 -4.31 -31.25
N ILE A 373 -2.55 -4.46 -31.03
CA ILE A 373 -3.21 -5.58 -30.36
C ILE A 373 -2.34 -6.22 -29.28
N SER A 374 -2.74 -6.08 -28.02
CA SER A 374 -2.36 -6.97 -26.92
C SER A 374 -2.45 -8.45 -27.36
N MET A 375 -1.37 -8.91 -27.96
CA MET A 375 -1.03 -10.24 -28.38
C MET A 375 0.44 -10.31 -27.98
N LEU A 376 0.67 -11.02 -26.88
CA LEU A 376 1.81 -11.93 -26.72
C LEU A 376 2.86 -11.78 -27.84
N PHE A 377 4.06 -11.27 -27.53
CA PHE A 377 5.36 -11.93 -27.80
C PHE A 377 6.59 -11.02 -27.59
N PRO A 378 7.82 -11.58 -27.52
CA PRO A 378 8.78 -11.30 -26.45
C PRO A 378 9.99 -10.51 -26.96
N LEU A 379 10.83 -10.00 -26.06
CA LEU A 379 12.20 -9.63 -26.42
C LEU A 379 13.19 -10.14 -25.36
N PHE A 380 13.84 -11.24 -25.76
CA PHE A 380 15.12 -11.86 -25.35
C PHE A 380 15.41 -12.22 -23.89
#